data_AF-A0A834SU26-F1
#
_entry.id   AF-A0A834SU26-F1
#
_cell.length_a   1.000
_cell.length_b   1.000
_cell.length_c   1.000
_cell.angle_alpha   90.00
_cell.angle_beta   90.00
_cell.angle_gamma   90.00
#
_symmetry.space_group_name_H-M   'P 1'
#
loop_
_entity.id
_entity.type
_entity.pdbx_description
1 polymer ?
#
loop_
_entity_poly.entity_id
_entity_poly.type
_entity_poly.pdbx_seq_one_letter_code
_entity_poly.pdbx_strand_id
1 'polypeptide(L)'
;MNTPSPPFFLLLFLFLFSFSLLLFPTNATTARFKQAPKFYNSPSCPTIRHHSSSSSAAADICSTSAVHVAMTLDLPYLRGSLAAIFSILQHSSCPDNIVFHFITAASKPSSSLTLNHTLSNSFPYLHFHIYPFQDVVVSGLISSSIRSALDSPLNYARNYLSNLLPPCVPRVVYLDSDLILVDDIAKLAATPLGSDSVLAAPEYCNANFTNYFTPSFWSNPSLSGTFAARRPCYFNTGVMVIDLERWREGDYTTKIEEWMELQKRMRIYELGSLPPFLLVFAGNIAPVDHRWNQHGLGGDNFRGLCRELHPGPASLLHWSGKGKPWARLDAHRPCPLDALHPKHIPILHPIPSIIIMKPTKWFSNNNNKPISTRPTTLSLSKSNNCTSKSREQELREVFRYFDGNGDGKISASELRSYFGSIGEYLSQEEAEGVISELDTDGDNLLEFSDFMRMMKKDEENDGEDLKKAFEMFEWEKGSGCITPKGLQRMLQRLGDNKSHQECVAMIHAFDVDRNGVLDFNEFQQMMTA
;
A
#
# COMPACT_ATOMS: atom_id res chain seq x y z
N MET A 1 9.81 -14.49 -57.90
CA MET A 1 8.82 -13.40 -57.94
C MET A 1 7.70 -13.74 -56.99
N ASN A 2 7.29 -12.82 -56.11
CA ASN A 2 5.91 -12.68 -55.62
C ASN A 2 5.78 -11.33 -54.92
N THR A 3 4.60 -10.71 -55.02
CA THR A 3 4.30 -9.37 -54.52
C THR A 3 3.90 -9.38 -53.04
N PRO A 4 4.25 -8.35 -52.25
CA PRO A 4 3.81 -8.21 -50.87
C PRO A 4 2.41 -7.55 -50.78
N SER A 5 1.56 -8.03 -49.87
CA SER A 5 0.44 -7.28 -49.23
C SER A 5 -0.15 -8.11 -48.06
N PRO A 6 -0.95 -7.52 -47.13
CA PRO A 6 -1.19 -8.06 -45.77
C PRO A 6 -2.24 -9.20 -45.69
N PRO A 7 -2.45 -9.90 -44.52
CA PRO A 7 -2.75 -9.27 -43.23
C PRO A 7 -2.13 -9.91 -41.96
N PHE A 8 -1.00 -10.63 -42.04
CA PHE A 8 -0.51 -11.40 -40.89
C PHE A 8 -0.10 -10.54 -39.67
N PHE A 9 0.37 -9.30 -39.86
CA PHE A 9 0.66 -8.40 -38.73
C PHE A 9 -0.59 -7.94 -37.98
N LEU A 10 -1.73 -7.77 -38.66
CA LEU A 10 -2.99 -7.42 -38.01
C LEU A 10 -3.51 -8.60 -37.17
N LEU A 11 -3.37 -9.82 -37.71
CA LEU A 11 -3.66 -11.06 -36.99
C LEU A 11 -2.72 -11.26 -35.79
N LEU A 12 -1.42 -11.00 -35.92
CA LEU A 12 -0.47 -11.15 -34.81
C LEU A 12 -0.73 -10.12 -33.70
N PHE A 13 -1.04 -8.86 -34.05
CA PHE A 13 -1.41 -7.84 -33.07
C PHE A 13 -2.71 -8.22 -32.34
N LEU A 14 -3.73 -8.71 -33.06
CA LEU A 14 -4.96 -9.24 -32.46
C LEU A 14 -4.71 -10.49 -31.61
N PHE A 15 -3.77 -11.37 -32.00
CA PHE A 15 -3.47 -12.58 -31.24
C PHE A 15 -2.76 -12.25 -29.93
N LEU A 16 -1.77 -11.35 -29.94
CA LEU A 16 -1.09 -10.85 -28.74
C LEU A 16 -2.08 -10.11 -27.82
N PHE A 17 -3.03 -9.34 -28.36
CA PHE A 17 -4.13 -8.72 -27.60
C PHE A 17 -5.25 -9.70 -27.18
N SER A 18 -5.16 -10.97 -27.58
CA SER A 18 -6.07 -12.05 -27.16
C SER A 18 -5.43 -13.02 -26.16
N PHE A 19 -4.10 -13.14 -26.12
CA PHE A 19 -3.41 -13.97 -25.12
C PHE A 19 -3.22 -13.25 -23.77
N SER A 20 -3.40 -11.93 -23.72
CA SER A 20 -3.81 -11.22 -22.50
C SER A 20 -5.18 -11.64 -21.96
N LEU A 21 -5.86 -12.59 -22.62
CA LEU A 21 -7.19 -13.11 -22.28
C LEU A 21 -7.30 -14.65 -22.32
N LEU A 22 -6.18 -15.38 -22.21
CA LEU A 22 -6.21 -16.79 -21.80
C LEU A 22 -5.67 -16.95 -20.39
N LEU A 23 -6.62 -17.00 -19.44
CA LEU A 23 -6.34 -17.31 -18.05
C LEU A 23 -5.65 -18.68 -17.94
N PHE A 24 -4.48 -18.73 -17.32
CA PHE A 24 -4.14 -19.93 -16.57
C PHE A 24 -5.26 -20.15 -15.53
N PRO A 25 -5.86 -21.34 -15.46
CA PRO A 25 -6.60 -21.72 -14.27
C PRO A 25 -5.57 -21.88 -13.17
N THR A 26 -5.30 -20.79 -12.43
CA THR A 26 -4.78 -20.96 -11.09
C THR A 26 -5.74 -21.92 -10.39
N ASN A 27 -5.22 -23.00 -9.80
CA ASN A 27 -5.96 -23.73 -8.79
C ASN A 27 -6.00 -22.86 -7.53
N ALA A 28 -6.70 -21.73 -7.65
CA ALA A 28 -7.32 -21.06 -6.55
C ALA A 28 -8.20 -22.11 -5.88
N THR A 29 -7.66 -22.67 -4.80
CA THR A 29 -8.41 -22.85 -3.57
C THR A 29 -9.11 -21.51 -3.29
N THR A 30 -10.28 -21.31 -3.91
CA THR A 30 -11.11 -20.13 -3.70
C THR A 30 -11.26 -20.01 -2.20
N ALA A 31 -10.68 -18.97 -1.62
CA ALA A 31 -10.75 -18.74 -0.18
C ALA A 31 -12.23 -18.56 0.15
N ARG A 32 -12.88 -19.64 0.60
CA ARG A 32 -14.31 -19.66 0.88
C ARG A 32 -14.55 -18.92 2.19
N PHE A 33 -14.51 -17.58 2.08
CA PHE A 33 -15.08 -16.67 3.05
C PHE A 33 -16.49 -17.18 3.36
N LYS A 34 -16.72 -17.56 4.63
CA LYS A 34 -18.05 -18.01 5.04
C LYS A 34 -18.94 -16.78 5.22
N GLN A 35 -20.23 -17.00 5.04
CA GLN A 35 -21.27 -16.06 5.44
C GLN A 35 -21.06 -15.62 6.88
N ALA A 36 -20.98 -14.30 7.09
CA ALA A 36 -20.95 -13.67 8.40
C ALA A 36 -22.33 -13.76 9.09
N PRO A 37 -22.38 -13.72 10.43
CA PRO A 37 -23.64 -13.55 11.16
C PRO A 37 -24.34 -12.25 10.72
N LYS A 38 -25.68 -12.24 10.76
CA LYS A 38 -26.42 -10.98 10.69
C LYS A 38 -26.31 -10.25 12.04
N PHE A 39 -25.91 -8.98 11.98
CA PHE A 39 -26.06 -8.01 13.06
C PHE A 39 -27.37 -7.23 12.86
N TYR A 40 -27.94 -6.71 13.94
CA TYR A 40 -29.27 -6.08 13.95
C TYR A 40 -29.24 -4.74 14.68
N ASN A 41 -30.05 -3.80 14.21
CA ASN A 41 -30.30 -2.51 14.89
C ASN A 41 -30.74 -2.68 16.36
N SER A 42 -30.16 -1.84 17.22
CA SER A 42 -30.72 -1.52 18.54
C SER A 42 -32.17 -1.00 18.43
N PRO A 43 -33.05 -1.26 19.41
CA PRO A 43 -34.39 -0.66 19.49
C PRO A 43 -34.40 0.88 19.48
N SER A 44 -33.26 1.53 19.73
CA SER A 44 -33.08 2.99 19.69
C SER A 44 -32.72 3.55 18.30
N CYS A 45 -32.59 2.72 17.27
CA CYS A 45 -32.11 3.16 15.96
C CYS A 45 -33.15 3.97 15.17
N PRO A 46 -32.74 5.04 14.46
CA PRO A 46 -33.63 5.77 13.56
C PRO A 46 -34.19 4.87 12.45
N THR A 47 -35.50 4.95 12.22
CA THR A 47 -36.14 4.25 11.08
C THR A 47 -35.69 4.86 9.76
N ILE A 48 -35.09 4.04 8.88
CA ILE A 48 -34.92 4.41 7.47
C ILE A 48 -36.30 4.71 6.87
N ARG A 49 -36.49 5.92 6.33
CA ARG A 49 -37.72 6.32 5.65
C ARG A 49 -37.54 6.18 4.14
N HIS A 50 -38.01 5.07 3.59
CA HIS A 50 -38.08 4.85 2.14
C HIS A 50 -38.99 5.92 1.51
N HIS A 51 -38.41 6.88 0.79
CA HIS A 51 -39.13 8.05 0.26
C HIS A 51 -39.92 7.75 -1.04
N SER A 52 -40.39 6.51 -1.22
CA SER A 52 -41.38 6.14 -2.24
C SER A 52 -42.00 4.77 -1.93
N SER A 53 -43.16 4.47 -2.50
CA SER A 53 -43.70 3.11 -2.61
C SER A 53 -43.12 2.32 -3.80
N SER A 54 -42.07 2.83 -4.47
CA SER A 54 -41.36 2.09 -5.51
C SER A 54 -40.17 1.34 -4.94
N SER A 55 -40.22 0.01 -5.00
CA SER A 55 -39.16 -0.90 -4.58
C SER A 55 -37.98 -0.90 -5.56
N SER A 56 -37.27 0.23 -5.64
CA SER A 56 -36.03 0.36 -6.40
C SER A 56 -34.86 0.65 -5.47
N ALA A 57 -33.73 -0.05 -5.65
CA ALA A 57 -32.57 0.03 -4.75
C ALA A 57 -31.94 1.43 -4.67
N ALA A 58 -32.29 2.36 -5.56
CA ALA A 58 -31.89 3.76 -5.48
C ALA A 58 -32.61 4.54 -4.35
N ALA A 59 -33.84 4.14 -3.98
CA ALA A 59 -34.61 4.79 -2.92
C ALA A 59 -34.03 4.53 -1.51
N ASP A 60 -33.32 3.41 -1.35
CA ASP A 60 -32.76 2.97 -0.07
C ASP A 60 -31.42 3.67 0.24
N ILE A 61 -30.68 4.09 -0.80
CA ILE A 61 -29.45 4.89 -0.65
C ILE A 61 -29.76 6.25 -0.03
N CYS A 62 -30.76 6.96 -0.54
CA CYS A 62 -30.99 8.38 -0.26
C CYS A 62 -31.61 8.69 1.12
N SER A 63 -31.36 7.86 2.13
CA SER A 63 -31.90 8.00 3.49
C SER A 63 -31.05 8.97 4.32
N THR A 64 -31.66 10.07 4.78
CA THR A 64 -31.03 11.02 5.71
C THR A 64 -30.70 10.45 7.10
N SER A 65 -31.10 9.19 7.36
CA SER A 65 -30.81 8.45 8.59
C SER A 65 -29.84 7.27 8.37
N ALA A 66 -29.25 7.15 7.17
CA ALA A 66 -28.20 6.19 6.88
C ALA A 66 -26.81 6.72 7.25
N VAL A 67 -25.89 5.82 7.60
CA VAL A 67 -24.46 6.13 7.71
C VAL A 67 -23.77 5.60 6.46
N HIS A 68 -23.26 6.51 5.63
CA HIS A 68 -22.56 6.16 4.41
C HIS A 68 -21.07 5.90 4.68
N VAL A 69 -20.58 4.74 4.22
CA VAL A 69 -19.17 4.34 4.33
C VAL A 69 -18.62 4.07 2.93
N ALA A 70 -17.57 4.77 2.51
CA ALA A 70 -16.91 4.55 1.23
C ALA A 70 -15.56 3.84 1.40
N MET A 71 -15.28 2.84 0.57
CA MET A 71 -14.03 2.07 0.59
C MET A 71 -13.57 1.70 -0.82
N THR A 72 -12.27 1.69 -1.07
CA THR A 72 -11.71 1.03 -2.27
C THR A 72 -11.78 -0.49 -2.12
N LEU A 73 -12.00 -1.21 -3.22
CA LEU A 73 -12.14 -2.67 -3.21
C LEU A 73 -11.37 -3.31 -4.38
N ASP A 74 -10.40 -4.15 -4.05
CA ASP A 74 -9.65 -4.98 -5.00
C ASP A 74 -9.39 -6.39 -4.45
N LEU A 75 -8.72 -7.25 -5.21
CA LEU A 75 -8.42 -8.62 -4.80
C LEU A 75 -7.28 -8.72 -3.77
N PRO A 76 -6.13 -8.00 -3.89
CA PRO A 76 -5.08 -8.00 -2.87
C PRO A 76 -5.50 -7.56 -1.46
N TYR A 77 -6.43 -6.61 -1.34
CA TYR A 77 -6.92 -6.09 -0.06
C TYR A 77 -8.24 -6.73 0.40
N LEU A 78 -8.87 -7.59 -0.39
CA LEU A 78 -10.19 -8.20 -0.12
C LEU A 78 -10.32 -8.77 1.31
N ARG A 79 -9.31 -9.47 1.83
CA ARG A 79 -9.34 -10.02 3.20
C ARG A 79 -9.33 -8.94 4.29
N GLY A 80 -8.68 -7.80 4.03
CA GLY A 80 -8.78 -6.60 4.85
C GLY A 80 -10.15 -5.95 4.73
N SER A 81 -10.65 -5.71 3.52
CA SER A 81 -11.98 -5.12 3.30
C SER A 81 -13.10 -5.91 3.99
N LEU A 82 -13.09 -7.24 3.89
CA LEU A 82 -14.07 -8.11 4.57
C LEU A 82 -13.93 -8.06 6.10
N ALA A 83 -12.71 -7.92 6.64
CA ALA A 83 -12.48 -7.74 8.08
C ALA A 83 -12.96 -6.36 8.57
N ALA A 84 -12.70 -5.31 7.80
CA ALA A 84 -13.19 -3.96 8.07
C ALA A 84 -14.73 -3.94 8.10
N ILE A 85 -15.41 -4.43 7.04
CA ILE A 85 -16.88 -4.53 6.98
C ILE A 85 -17.44 -5.30 8.18
N PHE A 86 -16.86 -6.46 8.51
CA PHE A 86 -17.28 -7.25 9.66
C PHE A 86 -17.14 -6.47 10.99
N SER A 87 -16.02 -5.78 11.20
CA SER A 87 -15.79 -4.98 12.40
C SER A 87 -16.74 -3.78 12.51
N ILE A 88 -17.03 -3.11 11.39
CA ILE A 88 -17.98 -1.99 11.32
C ILE A 88 -19.39 -2.46 11.71
N LEU A 89 -19.85 -3.60 11.16
CA LEU A 89 -21.15 -4.17 11.50
C LEU A 89 -21.22 -4.68 12.96
N GLN A 90 -20.12 -5.23 13.49
CA GLN A 90 -20.05 -5.76 14.86
C GLN A 90 -20.08 -4.66 15.93
N HIS A 91 -19.45 -3.50 15.67
CA HIS A 91 -19.25 -2.45 16.68
C HIS A 91 -20.24 -1.27 16.58
N SER A 92 -21.13 -1.27 15.59
CA SER A 92 -22.14 -0.22 15.41
C SER A 92 -23.47 -0.56 16.08
N SER A 93 -24.14 0.43 16.69
CA SER A 93 -25.46 0.24 17.32
C SER A 93 -26.59 0.02 16.30
N CYS A 94 -26.39 0.50 15.07
CA CYS A 94 -27.40 0.50 13.99
C CYS A 94 -26.83 -0.06 12.67
N PRO A 95 -26.43 -1.35 12.60
CA PRO A 95 -25.79 -1.94 11.43
C PRO A 95 -26.69 -2.00 10.19
N ASP A 96 -28.02 -2.15 10.34
CA ASP A 96 -28.95 -2.12 9.19
C ASP A 96 -29.04 -0.70 8.56
N ASN A 97 -28.62 0.35 9.29
CA ASN A 97 -28.57 1.73 8.80
C ASN A 97 -27.27 2.09 8.05
N ILE A 98 -26.31 1.16 7.91
CA ILE A 98 -25.04 1.45 7.25
C ILE A 98 -25.15 1.09 5.76
N VAL A 99 -24.83 2.05 4.88
CA VAL A 99 -24.81 1.85 3.43
C VAL A 99 -23.38 1.97 2.93
N PHE A 100 -22.85 0.87 2.39
CA PHE A 100 -21.48 0.77 1.90
C PHE A 100 -21.38 1.14 0.42
N HIS A 101 -20.39 1.96 0.09
CA HIS A 101 -20.07 2.39 -1.27
C HIS A 101 -18.67 1.88 -1.62
N PHE A 102 -18.60 0.78 -2.37
CA PHE A 102 -17.32 0.19 -2.77
C PHE A 102 -16.89 0.72 -4.14
N ILE A 103 -15.63 1.11 -4.27
CA ILE A 103 -15.08 1.61 -5.52
C ILE A 103 -14.11 0.57 -6.11
N THR A 104 -14.36 0.13 -7.34
CA THR A 104 -13.55 -0.86 -8.07
C THR A 104 -12.97 -0.25 -9.34
N ALA A 105 -11.83 -0.76 -9.82
CA ALA A 105 -11.22 -0.31 -11.07
C ALA A 105 -12.05 -0.77 -12.30
N ALA A 106 -12.51 0.17 -13.12
CA ALA A 106 -13.29 -0.10 -14.32
C ALA A 106 -12.54 -0.94 -15.35
N SER A 107 -11.21 -0.84 -15.40
CA SER A 107 -10.34 -1.67 -16.25
C SER A 107 -10.35 -3.17 -15.90
N LYS A 108 -10.90 -3.57 -14.73
CA LYS A 108 -10.87 -4.95 -14.22
C LYS A 108 -12.28 -5.51 -13.95
N PRO A 109 -13.17 -5.59 -14.97
CA PRO A 109 -14.57 -5.98 -14.79
C PRO A 109 -14.72 -7.40 -14.21
N SER A 110 -13.91 -8.36 -14.65
CA SER A 110 -13.92 -9.74 -14.13
C SER A 110 -13.56 -9.82 -12.64
N SER A 111 -12.66 -8.94 -12.18
CA SER A 111 -12.36 -8.78 -10.76
C SER A 111 -13.56 -8.15 -10.02
N SER A 112 -14.18 -7.10 -10.57
CA SER A 112 -15.37 -6.48 -9.97
C SER A 112 -16.55 -7.44 -9.84
N LEU A 113 -16.76 -8.35 -10.78
CA LEU A 113 -17.75 -9.43 -10.68
C LEU A 113 -17.41 -10.43 -9.56
N THR A 114 -16.14 -10.86 -9.49
CA THR A 114 -15.64 -11.76 -8.43
C THR A 114 -15.78 -11.14 -7.04
N LEU A 115 -15.48 -9.84 -6.91
CA LEU A 115 -15.60 -9.05 -5.69
C LEU A 115 -17.07 -8.92 -5.26
N ASN A 116 -17.97 -8.58 -6.19
CA ASN A 116 -19.42 -8.51 -5.93
C ASN A 116 -19.98 -9.86 -5.45
N HIS A 117 -19.65 -10.93 -6.15
CA HIS A 117 -20.05 -12.29 -5.77
C HIS A 117 -19.50 -12.68 -4.39
N THR A 118 -18.27 -12.28 -4.06
CA THR A 118 -17.67 -12.56 -2.75
C THR A 118 -18.35 -11.78 -1.63
N LEU A 119 -18.60 -10.48 -1.82
CA LEU A 119 -19.36 -9.65 -0.87
C LEU A 119 -20.76 -10.21 -0.64
N SER A 120 -21.50 -10.49 -1.71
CA SER A 120 -22.89 -10.99 -1.65
C SER A 120 -23.01 -12.31 -0.89
N ASN A 121 -22.05 -13.23 -1.03
CA ASN A 121 -22.03 -14.49 -0.28
C ASN A 121 -21.50 -14.33 1.16
N SER A 122 -20.55 -13.42 1.39
CA SER A 122 -19.98 -13.18 2.72
C SER A 122 -20.93 -12.40 3.62
N PHE A 123 -21.69 -11.45 3.05
CA PHE A 123 -22.66 -10.63 3.77
C PHE A 123 -23.99 -10.50 2.99
N PRO A 124 -24.85 -11.53 2.93
CA PRO A 124 -26.12 -11.50 2.20
C PRO A 124 -27.16 -10.48 2.69
N TYR A 125 -26.86 -9.74 3.77
CA TYR A 125 -27.71 -8.73 4.38
C TYR A 125 -27.09 -7.33 4.34
N LEU A 126 -25.98 -7.15 3.62
CA LEU A 126 -25.26 -5.88 3.51
C LEU A 126 -25.97 -4.95 2.53
N HIS A 127 -26.28 -3.73 2.96
CA HIS A 127 -26.72 -2.68 2.04
C HIS A 127 -25.47 -2.06 1.39
N PHE A 128 -25.20 -2.41 0.13
CA PHE A 128 -24.01 -1.91 -0.59
C PHE A 128 -24.23 -1.66 -2.08
N HIS A 129 -23.39 -0.76 -2.62
CA HIS A 129 -23.30 -0.47 -4.05
C HIS A 129 -21.83 -0.51 -4.48
N ILE A 130 -21.58 -0.94 -5.72
CA ILE A 130 -20.24 -0.95 -6.33
C ILE A 130 -20.20 0.06 -7.48
N TYR A 131 -19.23 0.97 -7.43
CA TYR A 131 -19.04 2.04 -8.40
C TYR A 131 -17.76 1.78 -9.23
N PRO A 132 -17.87 1.64 -10.56
CA PRO A 132 -16.69 1.49 -11.42
C PRO A 132 -15.99 2.84 -11.60
N PHE A 133 -14.79 2.96 -11.05
CA PHE A 133 -13.94 4.14 -11.16
C PHE A 133 -13.06 4.07 -12.41
N GLN A 134 -13.02 5.18 -13.18
CA GLN A 134 -12.34 5.29 -14.47
C GLN A 134 -10.82 5.42 -14.30
N ASP A 135 -10.19 4.36 -13.81
CA ASP A 135 -8.78 4.29 -13.42
C ASP A 135 -7.81 4.62 -14.57
N VAL A 136 -8.21 4.39 -15.82
CA VAL A 136 -7.43 4.74 -17.02
C VAL A 136 -7.25 6.26 -17.19
N VAL A 137 -8.25 7.07 -16.86
CA VAL A 137 -8.17 8.54 -16.95
C VAL A 137 -7.15 9.06 -15.95
N VAL A 138 -7.28 8.61 -14.70
CA VAL A 138 -6.43 9.07 -13.59
C VAL A 138 -5.01 8.52 -13.70
N SER A 139 -4.80 7.36 -14.33
CA SER A 139 -3.48 6.89 -14.75
C SER A 139 -2.73 7.92 -15.60
N GLY A 140 -3.45 8.71 -16.40
CA GLY A 140 -2.89 9.81 -17.19
C GLY A 140 -2.35 10.97 -16.35
N LEU A 141 -2.80 11.14 -15.11
CA LEU A 141 -2.41 12.21 -14.19
C LEU A 141 -1.36 11.79 -13.14
N ILE A 142 -1.14 10.48 -12.97
CA ILE A 142 -0.18 9.95 -11.98
C ILE A 142 1.26 10.13 -12.48
N SER A 143 2.13 10.59 -11.59
CA SER A 143 3.60 10.51 -11.73
C SER A 143 4.11 9.38 -10.85
N SER A 144 5.11 8.64 -11.32
CA SER A 144 5.72 7.55 -10.53
C SER A 144 6.25 8.05 -9.19
N SER A 145 5.91 7.35 -8.12
CA SER A 145 6.42 7.62 -6.78
C SER A 145 7.67 6.78 -6.48
N ILE A 146 8.31 7.06 -5.36
CA ILE A 146 9.38 6.22 -4.78
C ILE A 146 8.93 4.80 -4.38
N ARG A 147 7.63 4.48 -4.50
CA ARG A 147 7.03 3.20 -4.10
C ARG A 147 5.94 2.82 -5.11
N SER A 148 6.26 2.02 -6.12
CA SER A 148 5.34 1.62 -7.21
C SER A 148 3.93 1.18 -6.77
N ALA A 149 3.78 0.56 -5.60
CA ALA A 149 2.47 0.21 -5.03
C ALA A 149 1.55 1.42 -4.74
N LEU A 150 2.10 2.62 -4.54
CA LEU A 150 1.35 3.87 -4.37
C LEU A 150 0.83 4.43 -5.71
N ASP A 151 1.41 4.01 -6.83
CA ASP A 151 1.07 4.48 -8.19
C ASP A 151 -0.20 3.79 -8.73
N SER A 152 -0.75 2.80 -8.01
CA SER A 152 -2.04 2.17 -8.32
C SER A 152 -3.15 3.24 -8.39
N PRO A 153 -3.84 3.41 -9.53
CA PRO A 153 -4.83 4.49 -9.67
C PRO A 153 -5.98 4.41 -8.68
N LEU A 154 -6.30 3.21 -8.16
CA LEU A 154 -7.35 3.04 -7.16
C LEU A 154 -7.04 3.79 -5.86
N ASN A 155 -5.76 4.06 -5.55
CA ASN A 155 -5.32 4.89 -4.43
C ASN A 155 -5.77 6.37 -4.55
N TYR A 156 -6.20 6.80 -5.74
CA TYR A 156 -6.69 8.15 -6.05
C TYR A 156 -8.22 8.22 -6.14
N ALA A 157 -8.93 7.07 -6.07
CA ALA A 157 -10.39 7.02 -6.20
C ALA A 157 -11.15 7.89 -5.19
N ARG A 158 -10.57 8.10 -3.99
CA ARG A 158 -11.08 9.01 -2.96
C ARG A 158 -11.26 10.46 -3.44
N ASN A 159 -10.49 10.90 -4.44
CA ASN A 159 -10.58 12.25 -5.00
C ASN A 159 -11.87 12.48 -5.82
N TYR A 160 -12.60 11.42 -6.17
CA TYR A 160 -13.74 11.42 -7.10
C TYR A 160 -15.05 10.97 -6.45
N LEU A 161 -15.10 10.80 -5.12
CA LEU A 161 -16.29 10.31 -4.40
C LEU A 161 -17.53 11.19 -4.61
N SER A 162 -17.32 12.50 -4.73
CA SER A 162 -18.31 13.50 -5.15
C SER A 162 -19.01 13.19 -6.47
N ASN A 163 -18.26 12.63 -7.42
CA ASN A 163 -18.67 12.37 -8.80
C ASN A 163 -19.18 10.93 -8.97
N LEU A 164 -18.68 10.00 -8.15
CA LEU A 164 -19.07 8.59 -8.14
C LEU A 164 -20.36 8.33 -7.35
N LEU A 165 -20.51 8.92 -6.17
CA LEU A 165 -21.66 8.69 -5.29
C LEU A 165 -22.84 9.62 -5.68
N PRO A 166 -24.10 9.16 -5.54
CA PRO A 166 -25.28 9.94 -5.93
C PRO A 166 -25.34 11.32 -5.25
N PRO A 167 -25.92 12.36 -5.91
CA PRO A 167 -26.11 13.67 -5.30
C PRO A 167 -26.91 13.65 -3.99
N CYS A 168 -27.82 12.68 -3.82
CA CYS A 168 -28.58 12.49 -2.58
C CYS A 168 -27.75 12.00 -1.38
N VAL A 169 -26.45 11.70 -1.57
CA VAL A 169 -25.49 11.43 -0.50
C VAL A 169 -24.71 12.73 -0.24
N PRO A 170 -25.03 13.50 0.81
CA PRO A 170 -24.34 14.75 1.14
C PRO A 170 -23.06 14.53 1.94
N ARG A 171 -22.93 13.40 2.66
CA ARG A 171 -21.78 13.10 3.53
C ARG A 171 -21.43 11.62 3.51
N VAL A 172 -20.15 11.31 3.63
CA VAL A 172 -19.62 9.94 3.68
C VAL A 172 -18.43 9.84 4.63
N VAL A 173 -18.25 8.69 5.28
CA VAL A 173 -16.99 8.33 5.94
C VAL A 173 -16.17 7.49 4.97
N TYR A 174 -15.01 8.00 4.54
CA TYR A 174 -14.05 7.23 3.75
C TYR A 174 -13.12 6.43 4.67
N LEU A 175 -12.94 5.15 4.34
CA LEU A 175 -12.11 4.18 5.07
C LEU A 175 -11.23 3.40 4.09
N ASP A 176 -9.91 3.35 4.34
CA ASP A 176 -8.99 2.44 3.62
C ASP A 176 -9.25 0.96 4.03
N SER A 177 -8.76 0.00 3.23
CA SER A 177 -9.13 -1.42 3.32
C SER A 177 -8.33 -2.28 4.31
N ASP A 178 -7.52 -1.68 5.18
CA ASP A 178 -6.58 -2.37 6.09
C ASP A 178 -6.74 -1.90 7.55
N LEU A 179 -7.99 -1.81 7.99
CA LEU A 179 -8.37 -1.34 9.33
C LEU A 179 -9.41 -2.22 10.03
N ILE A 180 -9.49 -2.09 11.35
CA ILE A 180 -10.49 -2.71 12.23
C ILE A 180 -11.15 -1.61 13.06
N LEU A 181 -12.47 -1.52 13.01
CA LEU A 181 -13.27 -0.63 13.85
C LEU A 181 -13.59 -1.32 15.19
N VAL A 182 -13.49 -0.59 16.30
CA VAL A 182 -13.80 -1.11 17.65
C VAL A 182 -14.79 -0.21 18.43
N ASP A 183 -15.38 0.78 17.77
CA ASP A 183 -16.37 1.72 18.30
C ASP A 183 -17.46 1.99 17.23
N ASP A 184 -18.52 2.72 17.57
CA ASP A 184 -19.67 2.92 16.69
C ASP A 184 -19.38 3.93 15.56
N ILE A 185 -19.48 3.50 14.29
CA ILE A 185 -19.18 4.33 13.12
C ILE A 185 -20.05 5.59 13.02
N ALA A 186 -21.27 5.57 13.60
CA ALA A 186 -22.15 6.72 13.61
C ALA A 186 -21.55 7.91 14.38
N LYS A 187 -20.69 7.65 15.38
CA LYS A 187 -19.97 8.70 16.13
C LYS A 187 -18.96 9.43 15.26
N LEU A 188 -18.24 8.70 14.39
CA LEU A 188 -17.32 9.29 13.42
C LEU A 188 -18.09 10.03 12.32
N ALA A 189 -19.15 9.44 11.78
CA ALA A 189 -20.00 10.09 10.77
C ALA A 189 -20.67 11.40 11.27
N ALA A 190 -20.92 11.51 12.57
CA ALA A 190 -21.45 12.70 13.24
C ALA A 190 -20.40 13.78 13.55
N THR A 191 -19.15 13.67 13.07
CA THR A 191 -18.10 14.68 13.28
C THR A 191 -18.57 16.08 12.80
N PRO A 192 -18.48 17.13 13.64
CA PRO A 192 -18.90 18.48 13.26
C PRO A 192 -17.87 19.14 12.33
N LEU A 193 -18.27 19.45 11.09
CA LEU A 193 -17.44 20.10 10.08
C LEU A 193 -17.46 21.64 10.12
N GLY A 194 -18.18 22.24 11.07
CA GLY A 194 -18.41 23.68 11.12
C GLY A 194 -19.09 24.25 9.87
N SER A 195 -18.93 25.55 9.62
CA SER A 195 -19.42 26.23 8.41
C SER A 195 -18.52 25.99 7.20
N ASP A 196 -17.20 25.94 7.39
CA ASP A 196 -16.24 26.18 6.30
C ASP A 196 -15.46 24.92 5.87
N SER A 197 -15.35 23.89 6.72
CA SER A 197 -14.59 22.68 6.37
C SER A 197 -15.41 21.74 5.51
N VAL A 198 -14.77 21.20 4.47
CA VAL A 198 -15.34 20.18 3.56
C VAL A 198 -15.00 18.76 4.02
N LEU A 199 -13.98 18.64 4.87
CA LEU A 199 -13.43 17.36 5.30
C LEU A 199 -13.01 17.43 6.77
N ALA A 200 -13.02 16.28 7.44
CA ALA A 200 -12.40 16.08 8.75
C ALA A 200 -11.54 14.82 8.78
N ALA A 201 -10.39 14.91 9.43
CA ALA A 201 -9.46 13.79 9.64
C ALA A 201 -8.60 14.02 10.91
N PRO A 202 -7.95 12.98 11.46
CA PRO A 202 -6.98 13.16 12.53
C PRO A 202 -5.70 13.87 12.06
N GLU A 203 -5.41 15.03 12.65
CA GLU A 203 -4.23 15.86 12.31
C GLU A 203 -3.03 15.57 13.21
N TYR A 204 -1.88 15.33 12.60
CA TYR A 204 -0.60 15.00 13.23
C TYR A 204 0.40 16.15 13.06
N CYS A 205 0.08 17.31 13.62
CA CYS A 205 0.90 18.54 13.53
C CYS A 205 2.35 18.42 14.07
N ASN A 206 2.68 17.33 14.75
CA ASN A 206 4.05 17.02 15.20
C ASN A 206 4.95 16.46 14.08
N ALA A 207 4.38 16.01 12.95
CA ALA A 207 5.15 15.57 11.80
C ALA A 207 5.67 16.79 11.01
N ASN A 208 6.89 16.70 10.47
CA ASN A 208 7.46 17.79 9.67
C ASN A 208 6.73 17.89 8.31
N PHE A 209 5.75 18.80 8.21
CA PHE A 209 4.95 19.00 7.02
C PHE A 209 5.78 19.38 5.77
N THR A 210 6.95 20.00 5.98
CA THR A 210 7.91 20.35 4.92
C THR A 210 8.29 19.11 4.08
N ASN A 211 8.42 17.95 4.73
CA ASN A 211 8.93 16.73 4.11
C ASN A 211 8.00 16.11 3.06
N TYR A 212 6.74 16.56 2.96
CA TYR A 212 5.77 16.04 1.98
C TYR A 212 5.93 16.67 0.58
N PHE A 213 6.79 17.69 0.43
CA PHE A 213 7.03 18.42 -0.82
C PHE A 213 8.52 18.68 -1.05
N THR A 214 8.92 18.79 -2.30
CA THR A 214 10.34 18.93 -2.68
C THR A 214 10.91 20.31 -2.35
N PRO A 215 12.24 20.47 -2.21
CA PRO A 215 12.87 21.78 -2.05
C PRO A 215 12.54 22.77 -3.20
N SER A 216 12.26 22.28 -4.41
CA SER A 216 11.83 23.10 -5.56
C SER A 216 10.39 23.61 -5.45
N PHE A 217 9.51 22.94 -4.71
CA PHE A 217 8.20 23.47 -4.33
C PHE A 217 8.34 24.59 -3.29
N TRP A 218 9.09 24.35 -2.21
CA TRP A 218 9.21 25.31 -1.11
C TRP A 218 9.92 26.61 -1.50
N SER A 219 10.97 26.50 -2.33
CA SER A 219 11.73 27.65 -2.85
C SER A 219 11.00 28.48 -3.92
N ASN A 220 9.80 28.07 -4.35
CA ASN A 220 8.97 28.82 -5.29
C ASN A 220 7.77 29.45 -4.58
N PRO A 221 7.78 30.77 -4.29
CA PRO A 221 6.70 31.46 -3.56
C PRO A 221 5.32 31.34 -4.21
N SER A 222 5.26 31.19 -5.53
CA SER A 222 4.01 30.99 -6.27
C SER A 222 3.34 29.64 -5.99
N LEU A 223 4.07 28.68 -5.42
CA LEU A 223 3.58 27.36 -5.06
C LEU A 223 3.40 27.22 -3.55
N SER A 224 4.45 27.48 -2.78
CA SER A 224 4.40 27.43 -1.31
C SER A 224 3.42 28.46 -0.71
N GLY A 225 3.12 29.53 -1.45
CA GLY A 225 2.06 30.49 -1.15
C GLY A 225 0.65 29.90 -0.98
N THR A 226 0.37 28.68 -1.49
CA THR A 226 -0.91 27.97 -1.26
C THR A 226 -1.23 27.78 0.23
N PHE A 227 -0.19 27.70 1.08
CA PHE A 227 -0.29 27.52 2.52
C PHE A 227 -0.21 28.84 3.32
N ALA A 228 0.05 30.00 2.69
CA ALA A 228 0.39 31.24 3.38
C ALA A 228 -0.71 31.78 4.33
N ALA A 229 -1.97 31.45 4.07
CA ALA A 229 -3.12 31.81 4.92
C ALA A 229 -3.56 30.68 5.88
N ARG A 230 -2.79 29.58 5.97
CA ARG A 230 -3.17 28.34 6.66
C ARG A 230 -2.15 27.97 7.74
N ARG A 231 -2.49 26.98 8.57
CA ARG A 231 -1.55 26.26 9.43
C ARG A 231 -1.57 24.78 9.03
N PRO A 232 -0.83 24.38 7.97
CA PRO A 232 -0.95 23.04 7.43
C PRO A 232 -0.34 22.00 8.37
N CYS A 233 -1.13 20.98 8.72
CA CYS A 233 -0.66 19.78 9.39
C CYS A 233 -0.78 18.58 8.45
N TYR A 234 0.07 17.55 8.67
CA TYR A 234 -0.14 16.25 8.04
C TYR A 234 -1.39 15.61 8.64
N PHE A 235 -2.28 15.10 7.79
CA PHE A 235 -3.34 14.17 8.18
C PHE A 235 -3.31 12.95 7.27
N ASN A 236 -3.70 11.81 7.81
CA ASN A 236 -3.72 10.55 7.07
C ASN A 236 -5.04 10.38 6.30
N THR A 237 -4.97 10.08 5.01
CA THR A 237 -6.15 9.99 4.12
C THR A 237 -6.91 8.66 4.17
N GLY A 238 -6.58 7.76 5.10
CA GLY A 238 -7.24 6.46 5.24
C GLY A 238 -8.44 6.44 6.19
N VAL A 239 -8.67 7.52 6.94
CA VAL A 239 -9.87 7.73 7.75
C VAL A 239 -10.29 9.18 7.63
N MET A 240 -11.40 9.46 6.94
CA MET A 240 -11.88 10.81 6.67
C MET A 240 -13.40 10.90 6.71
N VAL A 241 -13.95 12.02 7.19
CA VAL A 241 -15.38 12.36 7.06
C VAL A 241 -15.47 13.46 6.01
N ILE A 242 -16.21 13.24 4.93
CA ILE A 242 -16.22 14.11 3.75
C ILE A 242 -17.63 14.61 3.49
N ASP A 243 -17.78 15.93 3.38
CA ASP A 243 -18.99 16.59 2.92
C ASP A 243 -19.00 16.64 1.39
N LEU A 244 -19.69 15.68 0.77
CA LEU A 244 -19.79 15.55 -0.68
C LEU A 244 -20.64 16.67 -1.31
N GLU A 245 -21.51 17.33 -0.55
CA GLU A 245 -22.24 18.51 -1.02
C GLU A 245 -21.26 19.69 -1.20
N ARG A 246 -20.59 20.12 -0.12
CA ARG A 246 -19.57 21.19 -0.20
C ARG A 246 -18.41 20.85 -1.15
N TRP A 247 -18.03 19.58 -1.28
CA TRP A 247 -17.00 19.14 -2.21
C TRP A 247 -17.40 19.41 -3.67
N ARG A 248 -18.67 19.15 -4.02
CA ARG A 248 -19.22 19.44 -5.36
C ARG A 248 -19.35 20.95 -5.58
N GLU A 249 -19.87 21.70 -4.61
CA GLU A 249 -20.03 23.16 -4.70
C GLU A 249 -18.70 23.89 -4.89
N GLY A 250 -17.65 23.47 -4.17
CA GLY A 250 -16.33 24.07 -4.27
C GLY A 250 -15.41 23.43 -5.30
N ASP A 251 -15.89 22.53 -6.16
CA ASP A 251 -15.14 21.77 -7.16
C ASP A 251 -13.74 21.30 -6.69
N TYR A 252 -13.74 20.51 -5.62
CA TYR A 252 -12.49 20.07 -5.00
C TYR A 252 -11.80 18.94 -5.78
N THR A 253 -12.48 18.26 -6.69
CA THR A 253 -11.86 17.24 -7.56
C THR A 253 -10.94 17.88 -8.59
N THR A 254 -11.42 18.87 -9.36
CA THR A 254 -10.60 19.60 -10.34
C THR A 254 -9.36 20.22 -9.68
N LYS A 255 -9.53 20.83 -8.50
CA LYS A 255 -8.41 21.41 -7.72
C LYS A 255 -7.33 20.40 -7.36
N ILE A 256 -7.67 19.12 -7.16
CA ILE A 256 -6.69 18.06 -6.91
C ILE A 256 -6.01 17.65 -8.22
N GLU A 257 -6.77 17.54 -9.32
CA GLU A 257 -6.23 17.21 -10.65
C GLU A 257 -5.25 18.29 -11.16
N GLU A 258 -5.50 19.58 -10.92
CA GLU A 258 -4.59 20.69 -11.25
C GLU A 258 -3.20 20.52 -10.60
N TRP A 259 -3.14 20.12 -9.32
CA TRP A 259 -1.88 19.83 -8.64
C TRP A 259 -1.20 18.55 -9.14
N MET A 260 -1.97 17.54 -9.56
CA MET A 260 -1.44 16.33 -10.19
C MET A 260 -0.86 16.62 -11.58
N GLU A 261 -1.50 17.48 -12.38
CA GLU A 261 -0.95 17.98 -13.64
C GLU A 261 0.35 18.75 -13.43
N LEU A 262 0.42 19.63 -12.43
CA LEU A 262 1.62 20.41 -12.14
C LEU A 262 2.78 19.50 -11.69
N GLN A 263 2.49 18.48 -10.89
CA GLN A 263 3.45 17.43 -10.50
C GLN A 263 4.09 16.75 -11.70
N LYS A 264 3.32 16.44 -12.76
CA LYS A 264 3.88 15.84 -14.00
C LYS A 264 4.84 16.77 -14.74
N ARG A 265 4.70 18.09 -14.57
CA ARG A 265 5.51 19.10 -15.29
C ARG A 265 6.79 19.48 -14.56
N MET A 266 6.80 19.47 -13.22
CA MET A 266 7.94 20.04 -12.45
C MET A 266 8.27 19.39 -11.09
N ARG A 267 7.74 18.19 -10.77
CA ARG A 267 8.12 17.35 -9.61
C ARG A 267 8.16 18.12 -8.26
N ILE A 268 6.96 18.41 -7.74
CA ILE A 268 6.73 19.14 -6.48
C ILE A 268 6.61 18.22 -5.24
N TYR A 269 6.46 16.91 -5.42
CA TYR A 269 6.47 15.90 -4.35
C TYR A 269 6.91 14.53 -4.90
N GLU A 270 7.09 13.53 -4.03
CA GLU A 270 7.58 12.19 -4.43
C GLU A 270 6.71 11.01 -3.99
N LEU A 271 5.74 11.26 -3.11
CA LEU A 271 4.70 10.31 -2.71
C LEU A 271 3.60 10.14 -3.78
N GLY A 272 2.72 9.15 -3.57
CA GLY A 272 1.53 8.89 -4.41
C GLY A 272 0.38 9.88 -4.18
N SER A 273 -0.79 9.38 -3.73
CA SER A 273 -2.04 10.19 -3.70
C SER A 273 -2.19 11.17 -2.54
N LEU A 274 -1.28 11.17 -1.56
CA LEU A 274 -1.38 12.01 -0.36
C LEU A 274 -1.06 13.51 -0.61
N PRO A 275 0.05 13.91 -1.25
CA PRO A 275 0.40 15.33 -1.35
C PRO A 275 -0.59 16.23 -2.10
N PRO A 276 -1.26 15.80 -3.20
CA PRO A 276 -2.36 16.57 -3.81
C PRO A 276 -3.51 16.86 -2.83
N PHE A 277 -3.81 15.89 -1.98
CA PHE A 277 -4.81 16.03 -0.92
C PHE A 277 -4.35 17.05 0.14
N LEU A 278 -3.08 17.02 0.53
CA LEU A 278 -2.51 18.01 1.46
C LEU A 278 -2.46 19.43 0.86
N LEU A 279 -2.11 19.59 -0.43
CA LEU A 279 -2.08 20.89 -1.13
C LEU A 279 -3.45 21.58 -1.14
N VAL A 280 -4.52 20.80 -1.26
CA VAL A 280 -5.90 21.30 -1.30
C VAL A 280 -6.46 21.53 0.10
N PHE A 281 -6.22 20.62 1.06
CA PHE A 281 -6.93 20.60 2.35
C PHE A 281 -6.12 20.95 3.61
N ALA A 282 -4.78 20.81 3.64
CA ALA A 282 -4.02 20.92 4.89
C ALA A 282 -4.21 22.28 5.57
N GLY A 283 -4.55 22.26 6.87
CA GLY A 283 -4.87 23.46 7.66
C GLY A 283 -6.28 24.04 7.45
N ASN A 284 -7.10 23.44 6.57
CA ASN A 284 -8.48 23.82 6.25
C ASN A 284 -9.46 22.63 6.43
N ILE A 285 -9.22 21.77 7.42
CA ILE A 285 -10.09 20.64 7.79
C ILE A 285 -10.56 20.77 9.24
N ALA A 286 -11.66 20.10 9.57
CA ALA A 286 -12.09 19.96 10.96
C ALA A 286 -11.31 18.81 11.64
N PRO A 287 -10.86 18.97 12.90
CA PRO A 287 -10.03 17.97 13.56
C PRO A 287 -10.86 16.78 14.06
N VAL A 288 -10.32 15.57 13.92
CA VAL A 288 -10.86 14.33 14.51
C VAL A 288 -9.93 13.81 15.61
N ASP A 289 -10.50 13.32 16.71
CA ASP A 289 -9.76 12.66 17.80
C ASP A 289 -8.93 11.48 17.28
N HIS A 290 -7.64 11.43 17.66
CA HIS A 290 -6.66 10.42 17.22
C HIS A 290 -7.05 8.97 17.57
N ARG A 291 -8.00 8.76 18.48
CA ARG A 291 -8.60 7.43 18.72
C ARG A 291 -9.22 6.82 17.46
N TRP A 292 -9.67 7.64 16.51
CA TRP A 292 -10.24 7.22 15.23
C TRP A 292 -9.20 6.88 14.16
N ASN A 293 -7.90 6.99 14.43
CA ASN A 293 -6.88 6.50 13.51
C ASN A 293 -5.59 6.13 14.25
N GLN A 294 -5.59 4.96 14.88
CA GLN A 294 -4.38 4.30 15.39
C GLN A 294 -3.58 3.75 14.20
N HIS A 295 -2.97 4.68 13.46
CA HIS A 295 -2.20 4.41 12.24
C HIS A 295 -0.79 3.90 12.55
N GLY A 296 -0.14 3.38 11.51
CA GLY A 296 1.23 2.91 11.54
C GLY A 296 1.39 1.43 11.91
N LEU A 297 0.31 0.67 12.09
CA LEU A 297 0.40 -0.75 12.47
C LEU A 297 0.96 -1.63 11.32
N GLY A 298 0.92 -1.14 10.08
CA GLY A 298 1.63 -1.70 8.93
C GLY A 298 2.99 -1.07 8.67
N GLY A 299 3.49 -0.27 9.62
CA GLY A 299 4.86 0.24 9.66
C GLY A 299 5.88 -0.86 9.95
N ASP A 300 7.11 -0.43 10.23
CA ASP A 300 8.30 -1.29 10.16
C ASP A 300 8.30 -2.48 11.14
N ASN A 301 9.01 -3.53 10.73
CA ASN A 301 9.31 -4.75 11.46
C ASN A 301 10.83 -4.87 11.67
N PHE A 302 11.53 -3.80 12.05
CA PHE A 302 12.96 -3.88 12.37
C PHE A 302 13.18 -4.94 13.46
N ARG A 303 14.05 -5.94 13.19
CA ARG A 303 14.23 -7.16 14.01
C ARG A 303 12.96 -7.97 14.32
N GLY A 304 11.88 -7.79 13.55
CA GLY A 304 10.58 -8.40 13.80
C GLY A 304 9.80 -7.78 14.97
N LEU A 305 10.21 -6.59 15.45
CA LEU A 305 9.44 -5.82 16.42
C LEU A 305 8.11 -5.36 15.81
N CYS A 306 7.12 -5.11 16.67
CA CYS A 306 5.77 -4.76 16.26
C CYS A 306 5.33 -3.49 16.98
N ARG A 307 4.85 -2.51 16.20
CA ARG A 307 4.42 -1.21 16.72
C ARG A 307 3.30 -1.35 17.76
N GLU A 308 3.47 -0.71 18.91
CA GLU A 308 2.42 -0.58 19.92
C GLU A 308 1.33 0.44 19.50
N LEU A 309 0.22 0.45 20.23
CA LEU A 309 -0.81 1.48 20.08
C LEU A 309 -0.31 2.83 20.60
N HIS A 310 -0.84 3.93 20.06
CA HIS A 310 -0.55 5.26 20.60
C HIS A 310 -1.26 5.42 21.95
N PRO A 311 -0.68 6.14 22.94
CA PRO A 311 -1.28 6.25 24.27
C PRO A 311 -2.66 6.92 24.26
N GLY A 312 -3.71 6.19 24.66
CA GLY A 312 -5.07 6.72 24.75
C GLY A 312 -6.15 5.65 24.55
N PRO A 313 -7.43 6.05 24.41
CA PRO A 313 -8.47 5.16 23.89
C PRO A 313 -8.27 4.90 22.39
N ALA A 314 -8.71 3.73 21.92
CA ALA A 314 -8.80 3.41 20.51
C ALA A 314 -10.27 3.25 20.08
N SER A 315 -10.57 3.64 18.86
CA SER A 315 -11.85 3.41 18.16
C SER A 315 -11.66 2.77 16.79
N LEU A 316 -10.47 2.93 16.20
CA LEU A 316 -10.12 2.36 14.90
C LEU A 316 -8.60 2.06 14.86
N LEU A 317 -8.25 0.83 14.47
CA LEU A 317 -6.88 0.32 14.30
C LEU A 317 -6.54 0.23 12.81
N HIS A 318 -5.39 0.77 12.36
CA HIS A 318 -5.10 0.95 10.93
C HIS A 318 -3.67 0.54 10.55
N TRP A 319 -3.57 -0.43 9.62
CA TRP A 319 -2.32 -1.00 9.12
C TRP A 319 -1.72 -0.23 7.93
N SER A 320 -1.77 1.10 8.01
CA SER A 320 -1.07 1.99 7.09
C SER A 320 0.43 1.68 7.07
N GLY A 321 0.99 1.52 5.87
CA GLY A 321 2.38 1.10 5.65
C GLY A 321 2.47 -0.11 4.70
N LYS A 322 3.59 -0.85 4.75
CA LYS A 322 3.84 -2.03 3.88
C LYS A 322 3.33 -3.33 4.49
N GLY A 323 3.46 -3.52 5.80
CA GLY A 323 3.17 -4.76 6.51
C GLY A 323 1.67 -5.02 6.70
N LYS A 324 1.04 -5.73 5.77
CA LYS A 324 -0.38 -6.10 5.87
C LYS A 324 -0.60 -7.28 6.82
N PRO A 325 -1.63 -7.24 7.69
CA PRO A 325 -1.80 -8.24 8.75
C PRO A 325 -2.11 -9.64 8.20
N TRP A 326 -2.85 -9.75 7.09
CA TRP A 326 -3.04 -11.04 6.42
C TRP A 326 -1.73 -11.62 5.90
N ALA A 327 -0.88 -10.82 5.26
CA ALA A 327 0.43 -11.27 4.78
C ALA A 327 1.34 -11.71 5.94
N ARG A 328 1.36 -10.98 7.06
CA ARG A 328 2.10 -11.36 8.29
C ARG A 328 1.57 -12.65 8.92
N LEU A 329 0.24 -12.83 8.99
CA LEU A 329 -0.40 -14.06 9.48
C LEU A 329 -0.04 -15.27 8.61
N ASP A 330 -0.11 -15.13 7.29
CA ASP A 330 0.10 -16.22 6.33
C ASP A 330 1.59 -16.58 6.22
N ALA A 331 2.48 -15.58 6.31
CA ALA A 331 3.92 -15.77 6.47
C ALA A 331 4.35 -16.22 7.89
N HIS A 332 3.40 -16.61 8.75
CA HIS A 332 3.61 -17.12 10.11
C HIS A 332 4.46 -16.21 11.03
N ARG A 333 4.49 -14.89 10.73
CA ARG A 333 5.17 -13.84 11.51
C ARG A 333 4.19 -12.73 11.93
N PRO A 334 3.07 -13.03 12.62
CA PRO A 334 2.07 -12.04 13.02
C PRO A 334 2.55 -11.16 14.17
N CYS A 335 2.24 -9.88 14.08
CA CYS A 335 2.24 -8.99 15.24
C CYS A 335 1.05 -9.28 16.17
N PRO A 336 1.11 -8.92 17.47
CA PRO A 336 0.05 -9.24 18.44
C PRO A 336 -1.35 -8.75 18.02
N LEU A 337 -1.42 -7.57 17.40
CA LEU A 337 -2.67 -6.98 16.91
C LEU A 337 -3.15 -7.62 15.59
N ASP A 338 -2.28 -8.24 14.80
CA ASP A 338 -2.67 -8.87 13.53
C ASP A 338 -3.68 -10.01 13.77
N ALA A 339 -3.68 -10.62 14.95
CA ALA A 339 -4.65 -11.63 15.36
C ALA A 339 -6.11 -11.12 15.41
N LEU A 340 -6.33 -9.80 15.39
CA LEU A 340 -7.66 -9.19 15.23
C LEU A 340 -8.18 -9.27 13.79
N HIS A 341 -7.29 -9.44 12.81
CA HIS A 341 -7.70 -9.81 11.45
C HIS A 341 -7.99 -11.33 11.40
N PRO A 342 -9.15 -11.74 10.86
CA PRO A 342 -9.49 -13.16 10.79
C PRO A 342 -8.46 -13.93 9.94
N LYS A 343 -7.86 -14.97 10.53
CA LYS A 343 -6.97 -15.91 9.82
C LYS A 343 -7.70 -16.54 8.64
N HIS A 344 -8.94 -16.95 8.87
CA HIS A 344 -9.97 -17.23 7.88
C HIS A 344 -11.31 -16.78 8.52
N ILE A 345 -12.38 -16.55 7.75
CA ILE A 345 -13.73 -16.38 8.32
C ILE A 345 -14.38 -17.77 8.54
N PRO A 346 -13.95 -18.52 9.57
CA PRO A 346 -14.91 -19.24 10.42
C PRO A 346 -14.72 -18.98 11.92
N ILE A 347 -15.83 -19.22 12.65
CA ILE A 347 -15.93 -19.37 14.12
C ILE A 347 -15.63 -18.07 14.89
N LEU A 348 -16.71 -17.47 15.38
CA LEU A 348 -16.64 -16.52 16.48
C LEU A 348 -16.18 -17.29 17.73
N HIS A 349 -15.02 -16.94 18.25
CA HIS A 349 -14.98 -16.59 19.66
C HIS A 349 -15.17 -15.06 19.74
N PRO A 350 -15.89 -14.55 20.75
CA PRO A 350 -15.94 -13.10 20.95
C PRO A 350 -14.52 -12.58 21.16
N ILE A 351 -14.18 -11.45 20.55
CA ILE A 351 -12.90 -10.77 20.78
C ILE A 351 -12.81 -10.53 22.29
N PRO A 352 -11.83 -11.12 23.01
CA PRO A 352 -11.77 -10.98 24.45
C PRO A 352 -11.49 -9.53 24.81
N SER A 353 -12.20 -9.00 25.79
CA SER A 353 -12.02 -7.64 26.30
C SER A 353 -10.68 -7.52 27.04
N ILE A 354 -9.58 -7.38 26.29
CA ILE A 354 -8.23 -7.26 26.84
C ILE A 354 -8.11 -5.90 27.54
N ILE A 355 -8.09 -5.97 28.87
CA ILE A 355 -7.79 -4.82 29.74
C ILE A 355 -6.32 -4.43 29.51
N ILE A 356 -6.07 -3.17 29.18
CA ILE A 356 -4.73 -2.63 28.98
C ILE A 356 -3.95 -2.71 30.31
N MET A 357 -3.00 -3.65 30.40
CA MET A 357 -2.11 -3.76 31.54
C MET A 357 -0.98 -2.73 31.45
N LYS A 358 -0.66 -2.10 32.59
CA LYS A 358 0.40 -1.08 32.67
C LYS A 358 1.77 -1.73 32.81
N PRO A 359 2.83 -1.21 32.16
CA PRO A 359 4.19 -1.71 32.36
C PRO A 359 4.76 -1.30 33.74
N THR A 360 5.48 -2.21 34.38
CA THR A 360 6.27 -1.93 35.60
C THR A 360 7.72 -2.38 35.43
N LYS A 361 8.64 -1.53 35.89
CA LYS A 361 10.09 -1.56 35.68
C LYS A 361 10.79 -2.86 36.14
N TRP A 362 11.89 -3.18 35.47
CA TRP A 362 13.08 -3.77 36.11
C TRP A 362 14.36 -3.07 35.61
N PHE A 363 15.49 -3.24 36.28
CA PHE A 363 16.69 -2.40 36.15
C PHE A 363 17.98 -3.16 35.77
N SER A 364 18.96 -2.44 35.19
CA SER A 364 20.42 -2.54 35.44
C SER A 364 21.22 -3.76 34.94
N ASN A 365 22.53 -3.67 34.58
CA ASN A 365 23.42 -2.53 34.23
C ASN A 365 24.79 -3.03 33.65
N ASN A 366 25.62 -2.10 33.16
CA ASN A 366 27.12 -2.11 33.17
C ASN A 366 27.99 -3.00 32.22
N ASN A 367 28.70 -2.31 31.29
CA ASN A 367 30.17 -2.06 31.30
C ASN A 367 31.17 -2.66 30.24
N ASN A 368 32.04 -1.74 29.75
CA ASN A 368 33.47 -1.84 29.39
C ASN A 368 33.99 -2.33 28.00
N LYS A 369 34.09 -1.37 27.05
CA LYS A 369 35.32 -0.84 26.37
C LYS A 369 36.72 -1.48 26.65
N PRO A 370 37.77 -1.23 25.79
CA PRO A 370 37.85 -1.06 24.32
C PRO A 370 39.19 -1.65 23.71
N ILE A 371 39.79 -0.99 22.67
CA ILE A 371 41.13 -1.20 22.01
C ILE A 371 41.09 -2.25 20.87
N SER A 372 41.43 -2.05 19.58
CA SER A 372 42.19 -1.09 18.74
C SER A 372 43.50 -1.67 18.15
N THR A 373 43.59 -1.83 16.83
CA THR A 373 44.65 -1.26 15.95
C THR A 373 44.43 -1.55 14.44
N ARG A 374 44.94 -0.66 13.58
CA ARG A 374 45.11 -0.75 12.10
C ARG A 374 46.61 -1.03 11.79
N PRO A 375 47.16 -0.98 10.54
CA PRO A 375 46.58 -0.90 9.17
C PRO A 375 47.02 -2.16 8.34
N THR A 376 47.40 -2.24 7.04
CA THR A 376 47.71 -1.27 5.94
C THR A 376 47.75 -1.95 4.55
N THR A 377 47.41 -1.21 3.47
CA THR A 377 47.86 -1.40 2.05
C THR A 377 47.47 -2.70 1.30
N LEU A 378 47.50 -2.77 -0.05
CA LEU A 378 48.05 -1.87 -1.08
C LEU A 378 47.13 -1.78 -2.32
N SER A 379 47.34 -0.76 -3.17
CA SER A 379 46.53 -0.46 -4.36
C SER A 379 47.11 -1.01 -5.66
N LEU A 380 46.27 -1.10 -6.71
CA LEU A 380 46.70 -0.85 -8.09
C LEU A 380 45.49 -0.48 -8.97
N SER A 381 45.72 0.42 -9.95
CA SER A 381 44.67 1.02 -10.78
C SER A 381 45.01 0.95 -12.27
N LYS A 382 43.97 1.00 -13.11
CA LYS A 382 43.98 1.63 -14.44
C LYS A 382 42.55 1.86 -14.93
N SER A 383 42.36 2.89 -15.74
CA SER A 383 41.05 3.32 -16.23
C SER A 383 40.78 2.85 -17.66
N ASN A 384 39.50 2.85 -18.04
CA ASN A 384 39.00 3.50 -19.24
C ASN A 384 37.53 3.86 -19.03
N ASN A 385 37.01 4.83 -19.78
CA ASN A 385 35.68 5.42 -19.52
C ASN A 385 34.86 5.55 -20.81
N CYS A 386 33.61 5.08 -20.79
CA CYS A 386 32.53 5.58 -21.63
C CYS A 386 31.21 5.36 -20.86
N THR A 387 30.31 6.35 -20.87
CA THR A 387 29.35 6.53 -19.78
C THR A 387 27.94 6.02 -20.09
N SER A 388 27.57 4.89 -19.49
CA SER A 388 26.30 4.84 -18.76
C SER A 388 26.42 5.68 -17.47
N LYS A 389 25.30 6.02 -16.81
CA LYS A 389 25.40 6.30 -15.36
C LYS A 389 25.84 5.00 -14.68
N SER A 390 26.81 5.10 -13.78
CA SER A 390 27.14 3.98 -12.90
C SER A 390 26.01 3.79 -11.89
N ARG A 391 25.66 2.54 -11.55
CA ARG A 391 24.80 2.20 -10.40
C ARG A 391 25.29 2.88 -9.11
N GLU A 392 26.60 3.09 -8.99
CA GLU A 392 27.20 3.87 -7.90
C GLU A 392 26.77 5.35 -7.91
N GLN A 393 26.64 5.98 -9.09
CA GLN A 393 26.20 7.37 -9.21
C GLN A 393 24.72 7.52 -8.86
N GLU A 394 23.88 6.55 -9.24
CA GLU A 394 22.47 6.50 -8.83
C GLU A 394 22.35 6.32 -7.31
N LEU A 395 23.11 5.39 -6.73
CA LEU A 395 23.15 5.21 -5.28
C LEU A 395 23.73 6.43 -4.54
N ARG A 396 24.65 7.21 -5.16
CA ARG A 396 25.11 8.50 -4.62
C ARG A 396 24.05 9.61 -4.72
N GLU A 397 23.24 9.61 -5.76
CA GLU A 397 22.09 10.52 -5.88
C GLU A 397 21.02 10.21 -4.81
N VAL A 398 20.78 8.92 -4.52
CA VAL A 398 19.92 8.50 -3.40
C VAL A 398 20.55 8.81 -2.04
N PHE A 399 21.84 8.50 -1.82
CA PHE A 399 22.52 8.77 -0.55
C PHE A 399 22.47 10.25 -0.17
N ARG A 400 22.72 11.15 -1.15
CA ARG A 400 22.57 12.61 -1.01
C ARG A 400 21.15 13.12 -0.73
N TYR A 401 20.17 12.23 -0.69
CA TYR A 401 18.79 12.52 -0.31
C TYR A 401 18.45 12.06 1.12
N PHE A 402 19.24 11.13 1.67
CA PHE A 402 19.24 10.81 3.09
C PHE A 402 20.18 11.75 3.87
N ASP A 403 21.38 12.05 3.34
CA ASP A 403 22.32 13.06 3.84
C ASP A 403 21.72 14.46 3.66
N GLY A 404 20.91 14.88 4.64
CA GLY A 404 20.11 16.11 4.59
C GLY A 404 20.89 17.36 5.01
N ASN A 405 21.97 17.17 5.77
CA ASN A 405 22.84 18.26 6.21
C ASN A 405 24.06 18.49 5.29
N GLY A 406 24.49 17.46 4.55
CA GLY A 406 25.58 17.51 3.57
C GLY A 406 26.96 17.14 4.13
N ASP A 407 27.06 16.44 5.27
CA ASP A 407 28.34 16.04 5.87
C ASP A 407 28.96 14.77 5.23
N GLY A 408 28.21 14.07 4.38
CA GLY A 408 28.66 12.84 3.72
C GLY A 408 28.39 11.55 4.49
N LYS A 409 27.66 11.63 5.62
CA LYS A 409 27.09 10.51 6.37
C LYS A 409 25.56 10.68 6.52
N ILE A 410 24.90 9.69 7.15
CA ILE A 410 23.46 9.74 7.46
C ILE A 410 23.29 9.51 8.96
N SER A 411 22.72 10.49 9.67
CA SER A 411 22.39 10.37 11.10
C SER A 411 21.05 9.68 11.36
N ALA A 412 20.82 9.23 12.60
CA ALA A 412 19.53 8.70 13.03
C ALA A 412 18.39 9.72 12.82
N SER A 413 18.65 11.00 13.08
CA SER A 413 17.72 12.11 12.82
C SER A 413 17.34 12.25 11.35
N GLU A 414 18.28 12.04 10.43
CA GLU A 414 18.06 12.17 8.99
C GLU A 414 17.37 10.94 8.42
N LEU A 415 17.78 9.74 8.83
CA LEU A 415 17.10 8.49 8.50
C LEU A 415 15.61 8.55 8.89
N ARG A 416 15.31 9.04 10.10
CA ARG A 416 13.92 9.27 10.55
C ARG A 416 13.20 10.36 9.77
N SER A 417 13.91 11.42 9.38
CA SER A 417 13.35 12.50 8.57
C SER A 417 12.98 12.02 7.17
N TYR A 418 13.77 11.13 6.58
CA TYR A 418 13.45 10.43 5.34
C TYR A 418 12.27 9.47 5.52
N PHE A 419 12.26 8.58 6.53
CA PHE A 419 11.10 7.72 6.73
C PHE A 419 9.81 8.53 6.95
N GLY A 420 9.90 9.63 7.70
CA GLY A 420 8.83 10.60 7.88
C GLY A 420 8.41 11.35 6.61
N SER A 421 9.29 11.53 5.62
CA SER A 421 8.94 12.10 4.31
C SER A 421 8.15 11.12 3.45
N ILE A 422 8.40 9.81 3.60
CA ILE A 422 7.71 8.76 2.85
C ILE A 422 6.41 8.26 3.53
N GLY A 423 5.97 8.94 4.60
CA GLY A 423 4.76 8.64 5.36
C GLY A 423 4.90 7.48 6.37
N GLU A 424 6.12 7.07 6.71
CA GLU A 424 6.41 5.99 7.66
C GLU A 424 7.06 6.56 8.93
N TYR A 425 6.47 6.38 10.12
CA TYR A 425 7.08 6.89 11.36
C TYR A 425 8.06 5.87 11.94
N LEU A 426 9.34 6.22 11.93
CA LEU A 426 10.43 5.49 12.58
C LEU A 426 10.76 6.14 13.96
N SER A 427 10.87 5.33 15.02
CA SER A 427 11.26 5.79 16.36
C SER A 427 12.75 6.19 16.42
N GLN A 428 13.19 6.79 17.53
CA GLN A 428 14.60 7.16 17.69
C GLN A 428 15.44 5.89 17.83
N GLU A 429 14.92 4.95 18.61
CA GLU A 429 15.46 3.66 18.97
C GLU A 429 15.52 2.69 17.75
N GLU A 430 14.52 2.75 16.85
CA GLU A 430 14.56 2.04 15.56
C GLU A 430 15.66 2.58 14.65
N ALA A 431 15.82 3.90 14.56
CA ALA A 431 16.83 4.53 13.70
C ALA A 431 18.26 4.28 14.20
N GLU A 432 18.48 4.43 15.51
CA GLU A 432 19.73 4.05 16.18
C GLU A 432 19.99 2.54 16.02
N GLY A 433 18.94 1.71 16.03
CA GLY A 433 19.02 0.28 15.72
C GLY A 433 19.48 -0.02 14.30
N VAL A 434 18.88 0.59 13.28
CA VAL A 434 19.26 0.43 11.86
C VAL A 434 20.70 0.86 11.65
N ILE A 435 21.10 2.00 12.21
CA ILE A 435 22.46 2.51 12.06
C ILE A 435 23.46 1.60 12.78
N SER A 436 23.17 1.18 14.02
CA SER A 436 24.03 0.27 14.80
C SER A 436 24.20 -1.13 14.17
N GLU A 437 23.40 -1.53 13.18
CA GLU A 437 23.61 -2.77 12.40
C GLU A 437 24.44 -2.57 11.12
N LEU A 438 24.51 -1.35 10.62
CA LEU A 438 25.03 -1.05 9.29
C LEU A 438 26.31 -0.21 9.33
N ASP A 439 26.58 0.52 10.41
CA ASP A 439 27.82 1.26 10.69
C ASP A 439 29.04 0.31 10.79
N THR A 440 30.11 0.61 10.04
CA THR A 440 31.39 -0.11 10.14
C THR A 440 32.42 0.53 11.09
N ASP A 441 32.43 1.86 11.22
CA ASP A 441 33.51 2.58 11.90
C ASP A 441 33.23 2.87 13.39
N GLY A 442 31.96 2.77 13.80
CA GLY A 442 31.48 2.87 15.17
C GLY A 442 31.12 4.29 15.60
N ASP A 443 31.01 5.26 14.68
CA ASP A 443 30.63 6.64 15.00
C ASP A 443 29.12 6.89 15.13
N ASN A 444 28.29 5.89 14.85
CA ASN A 444 26.81 5.92 14.90
C ASN A 444 26.18 6.80 13.81
N LEU A 445 26.83 6.87 12.65
CA LEU A 445 26.32 7.43 11.39
C LEU A 445 26.58 6.42 10.26
N LEU A 446 25.86 6.52 9.13
CA LEU A 446 26.14 5.66 7.96
C LEU A 446 26.90 6.42 6.87
N GLU A 447 28.13 6.01 6.59
CA GLU A 447 28.85 6.49 5.41
C GLU A 447 28.36 5.79 4.12
N PHE A 448 28.74 6.36 2.96
CA PHE A 448 28.32 5.81 1.66
C PHE A 448 28.72 4.33 1.45
N SER A 449 29.83 3.88 2.05
CA SER A 449 30.25 2.47 2.03
C SER A 449 29.21 1.54 2.67
N ASP A 450 28.66 1.95 3.82
CA ASP A 450 27.70 1.20 4.60
C ASP A 450 26.33 1.20 3.95
N PHE A 451 25.93 2.34 3.37
CA PHE A 451 24.72 2.44 2.55
C PHE A 451 24.77 1.54 1.30
N MET A 452 25.92 1.50 0.60
CA MET A 452 26.12 0.54 -0.51
C MET A 452 26.08 -0.92 -0.03
N ARG A 453 26.61 -1.22 1.17
CA ARG A 453 26.58 -2.58 1.72
C ARG A 453 25.17 -3.01 2.09
N MET A 454 24.35 -2.12 2.65
CA MET A 454 22.92 -2.37 2.89
C MET A 454 22.21 -2.75 1.59
N MET A 455 22.31 -1.90 0.56
CA MET A 455 21.65 -2.13 -0.74
C MET A 455 22.10 -3.44 -1.41
N LYS A 456 23.39 -3.80 -1.30
CA LYS A 456 23.90 -5.10 -1.78
C LYS A 456 23.39 -6.29 -0.97
N LYS A 457 23.17 -6.12 0.35
CA LYS A 457 22.69 -7.19 1.23
C LYS A 457 21.21 -7.53 0.97
N ASP A 458 20.42 -6.55 0.53
CA ASP A 458 19.06 -6.78 0.03
C ASP A 458 19.08 -7.47 -1.35
N GLU A 459 19.96 -7.02 -2.26
CA GLU A 459 20.22 -7.72 -3.54
C GLU A 459 20.74 -9.17 -3.32
N GLU A 460 21.49 -9.44 -2.25
CA GLU A 460 21.93 -10.79 -1.83
C GLU A 460 20.80 -11.64 -1.22
N ASN A 461 19.83 -11.04 -0.49
CA ASN A 461 18.65 -11.75 0.01
C ASN A 461 17.71 -12.19 -1.12
N ASP A 462 17.39 -11.28 -2.04
CA ASP A 462 16.63 -11.61 -3.26
C ASP A 462 17.39 -12.65 -4.10
N GLY A 463 18.72 -12.54 -4.16
CA GLY A 463 19.61 -13.54 -4.75
C GLY A 463 19.57 -14.90 -4.07
N GLU A 464 19.44 -14.98 -2.74
CA GLU A 464 19.34 -16.24 -1.99
C GLU A 464 18.02 -16.96 -2.30
N ASP A 465 16.90 -16.24 -2.38
CA ASP A 465 15.59 -16.81 -2.71
C ASP A 465 15.46 -17.15 -4.21
N LEU A 466 16.04 -16.35 -5.11
CA LEU A 466 16.22 -16.72 -6.53
C LEU A 466 17.07 -18.00 -6.67
N LYS A 467 18.12 -18.15 -5.86
CA LYS A 467 18.99 -19.33 -5.87
C LYS A 467 18.30 -20.58 -5.29
N LYS A 468 17.49 -20.44 -4.23
CA LYS A 468 16.61 -21.53 -3.76
C LYS A 468 15.61 -21.94 -4.84
N ALA A 469 15.03 -20.98 -5.56
CA ALA A 469 14.16 -21.28 -6.70
C ALA A 469 14.90 -22.04 -7.80
N PHE A 470 16.09 -21.58 -8.19
CA PHE A 470 16.96 -22.26 -9.17
C PHE A 470 17.28 -23.72 -8.76
N GLU A 471 17.70 -23.95 -7.51
CA GLU A 471 17.95 -25.30 -6.94
C GLU A 471 16.73 -26.23 -6.98
N MET A 472 15.50 -25.71 -7.06
CA MET A 472 14.30 -26.53 -7.23
C MET A 472 14.12 -27.01 -8.69
N PHE A 473 14.52 -26.20 -9.67
CA PHE A 473 14.44 -26.50 -11.11
C PHE A 473 15.61 -27.35 -11.63
N GLU A 474 16.76 -27.38 -10.93
CA GLU A 474 17.86 -28.31 -11.22
C GLU A 474 17.37 -29.78 -11.25
N TRP A 475 17.70 -30.55 -12.31
CA TRP A 475 17.31 -31.97 -12.36
C TRP A 475 18.07 -32.79 -11.30
N GLU A 476 19.38 -32.60 -11.21
CA GLU A 476 20.24 -33.14 -10.15
C GLU A 476 20.70 -31.97 -9.29
N LYS A 477 20.49 -32.05 -7.96
CA LYS A 477 20.78 -30.91 -7.07
C LYS A 477 22.28 -30.61 -7.04
N GLY A 478 22.65 -29.37 -7.29
CA GLY A 478 24.04 -28.91 -7.45
C GLY A 478 24.62 -29.15 -8.84
N SER A 479 23.79 -29.35 -9.86
CA SER A 479 24.24 -29.44 -11.27
C SER A 479 24.62 -28.09 -11.88
N GLY A 480 24.27 -26.98 -11.22
CA GLY A 480 24.57 -25.61 -11.67
C GLY A 480 23.76 -25.15 -12.87
N CYS A 481 22.78 -25.94 -13.32
CA CYS A 481 22.01 -25.67 -14.53
C CYS A 481 20.60 -26.27 -14.52
N ILE A 482 19.66 -25.57 -15.15
CA ILE A 482 18.28 -26.05 -15.37
C ILE A 482 18.22 -26.72 -16.73
N THR A 483 18.10 -28.05 -16.73
CA THR A 483 17.90 -28.83 -17.96
C THR A 483 16.43 -28.85 -18.39
N PRO A 484 16.12 -29.13 -19.67
CA PRO A 484 14.72 -29.28 -20.12
C PRO A 484 13.95 -30.37 -19.35
N LYS A 485 14.63 -31.35 -18.75
CA LYS A 485 14.03 -32.36 -17.87
C LYS A 485 13.76 -31.83 -16.46
N GLY A 486 14.67 -31.01 -15.92
CA GLY A 486 14.50 -30.32 -14.63
C GLY A 486 13.32 -29.35 -14.65
N LEU A 487 13.26 -28.51 -15.69
CA LEU A 487 12.14 -27.62 -15.97
C LEU A 487 10.82 -28.40 -16.10
N GLN A 488 10.78 -29.44 -16.94
CA GLN A 488 9.57 -30.26 -17.14
C GLN A 488 9.07 -30.88 -15.83
N ARG A 489 9.97 -31.44 -15.01
CA ARG A 489 9.64 -32.03 -13.70
C ARG A 489 9.01 -31.03 -12.74
N MET A 490 9.50 -29.79 -12.74
CA MET A 490 8.96 -28.75 -11.85
C MET A 490 7.65 -28.15 -12.36
N LEU A 491 7.52 -27.90 -13.66
CA LEU A 491 6.24 -27.48 -14.25
C LEU A 491 5.14 -28.52 -13.97
N GLN A 492 5.43 -29.81 -14.12
CA GLN A 492 4.52 -30.90 -13.74
C GLN A 492 4.14 -30.88 -12.25
N ARG A 493 5.07 -30.56 -11.35
CA ARG A 493 4.78 -30.40 -9.89
C ARG A 493 3.93 -29.17 -9.58
N LEU A 494 4.00 -28.13 -10.42
CA LEU A 494 3.19 -26.91 -10.31
C LEU A 494 1.83 -27.02 -11.04
N GLY A 495 1.57 -28.15 -11.72
CA GLY A 495 0.31 -28.43 -12.43
C GLY A 495 0.32 -28.11 -13.92
N ASP A 496 1.45 -27.65 -14.47
CA ASP A 496 1.64 -27.31 -15.89
C ASP A 496 2.36 -28.45 -16.63
N ASN A 497 1.60 -29.34 -17.26
CA ASN A 497 2.15 -30.55 -17.88
C ASN A 497 2.64 -30.31 -19.32
N LYS A 498 3.76 -29.58 -19.46
CA LYS A 498 4.40 -29.35 -20.77
C LYS A 498 5.14 -30.57 -21.30
N SER A 499 5.22 -30.69 -22.62
CA SER A 499 6.05 -31.67 -23.31
C SER A 499 7.55 -31.31 -23.21
N HIS A 500 8.41 -32.29 -23.50
CA HIS A 500 9.86 -32.08 -23.47
C HIS A 500 10.32 -31.06 -24.53
N GLN A 501 9.66 -31.01 -25.70
CA GLN A 501 9.98 -30.07 -26.78
C GLN A 501 9.60 -28.63 -26.43
N GLU A 502 8.49 -28.42 -25.72
CA GLU A 502 8.13 -27.10 -25.19
C GLU A 502 9.15 -26.62 -24.15
N CYS A 503 9.61 -27.49 -23.25
CA CYS A 503 10.65 -27.15 -22.27
C CYS A 503 12.01 -26.83 -22.93
N VAL A 504 12.36 -27.50 -24.04
CA VAL A 504 13.54 -27.13 -24.86
C VAL A 504 13.35 -25.75 -25.50
N ALA A 505 12.16 -25.45 -26.05
CA ALA A 505 11.88 -24.16 -26.66
C ALA A 505 11.85 -23.01 -25.64
N MET A 506 11.36 -23.25 -24.42
CA MET A 506 11.41 -22.28 -23.31
C MET A 506 12.85 -21.96 -22.90
N ILE A 507 13.72 -22.97 -22.81
CA ILE A 507 15.14 -22.77 -22.48
C ILE A 507 15.84 -21.98 -23.59
N HIS A 508 15.66 -22.37 -24.87
CA HIS A 508 16.26 -21.66 -26.02
C HIS A 508 15.82 -20.17 -26.13
N ALA A 509 14.77 -19.73 -25.42
CA ALA A 509 14.40 -18.31 -25.38
C ALA A 509 15.32 -17.45 -24.48
N PHE A 510 16.01 -18.06 -23.51
CA PHE A 510 16.84 -17.38 -22.50
C PHE A 510 18.26 -17.96 -22.36
N ASP A 511 18.54 -19.10 -23.00
CA ASP A 511 19.85 -19.69 -23.25
C ASP A 511 20.64 -18.79 -24.23
N VAL A 512 21.56 -18.00 -23.68
CA VAL A 512 22.31 -16.94 -24.40
C VAL A 512 23.54 -17.52 -25.08
N ASP A 513 24.24 -18.46 -24.44
CA ASP A 513 25.44 -19.10 -25.01
C ASP A 513 25.11 -20.26 -25.98
N ARG A 514 23.88 -20.79 -25.93
CA ARG A 514 23.30 -21.89 -26.71
C ARG A 514 23.80 -23.29 -26.32
N ASN A 515 24.06 -23.50 -25.04
CA ASN A 515 24.44 -24.79 -24.46
C ASN A 515 23.28 -25.79 -24.30
N GLY A 516 22.01 -25.34 -24.39
CA GLY A 516 20.81 -26.19 -24.27
C GLY A 516 20.28 -26.40 -22.84
N VAL A 517 20.80 -25.67 -21.87
CA VAL A 517 20.32 -25.56 -20.47
C VAL A 517 20.20 -24.07 -20.10
N LEU A 518 19.86 -23.73 -18.85
CA LEU A 518 20.02 -22.36 -18.32
C LEU A 518 20.99 -22.38 -17.15
N ASP A 519 21.97 -21.48 -17.16
CA ASP A 519 22.76 -21.15 -15.98
C ASP A 519 21.98 -20.21 -15.02
N PHE A 520 22.57 -19.87 -13.87
CA PHE A 520 21.92 -19.02 -12.87
C PHE A 520 21.66 -17.58 -13.36
N ASN A 521 22.55 -17.02 -14.19
CA ASN A 521 22.45 -15.67 -14.75
C ASN A 521 21.37 -15.62 -15.84
N GLU A 522 21.26 -16.67 -16.66
CA GLU A 522 20.24 -16.83 -17.69
C GLU A 522 18.85 -17.05 -17.06
N PHE A 523 18.78 -17.84 -15.99
CA PHE A 523 17.57 -17.96 -15.17
C PHE A 523 17.19 -16.64 -14.49
N GLN A 524 18.15 -15.87 -13.97
CA GLN A 524 17.87 -14.56 -13.38
C GLN A 524 17.33 -13.56 -14.42
N GLN A 525 17.85 -13.57 -15.65
CA GLN A 525 17.30 -12.80 -16.78
C GLN A 525 15.88 -13.26 -17.13
N MET A 526 15.62 -14.56 -17.22
CA MET A 526 14.28 -15.12 -17.45
C MET A 526 13.27 -14.69 -16.36
N MET A 527 13.71 -14.50 -15.12
CA MET A 527 12.88 -14.10 -13.99
C MET A 527 12.73 -12.56 -13.83
N THR A 528 13.37 -11.75 -14.68
CA THR A 528 13.37 -10.27 -14.60
C THR A 528 12.93 -9.58 -15.90
N ALA A 529 12.51 -10.33 -16.92
CA ALA A 529 12.00 -9.87 -18.22
C ALA A 529 10.47 -9.97 -18.35
#